data_AF-A0A961GFM3-F1
#
_entry.id   AF-A0A961GFM3-F1
#
_cell.length_a   1.000
_cell.length_b   1.000
_cell.length_c   1.000
_cell.angle_alpha   90.00
_cell.angle_beta   90.00
_cell.angle_gamma   90.00
#
_symmetry.space_group_name_H-M   'P 1'
#
loop_
_entity.id
_entity.type
_entity.pdbx_description
1 polymer ?
#
loop_
_entity_poly.entity_id
_entity_poly.type
_entity_poly.pdbx_seq_one_letter_code
_entity_poly.pdbx_strand_id
1 'polypeptide(L)' 'MKEVHAGKVRHLFDAGDGRLAMVATDRLSAFDVVMAEPVPNKGRVLTAMSAFWFRELSDIIGNHLISTDLDALPASAQ' A
#
# COMPACT_ATOMS: atom_id res chain seq x y z
N MET A 1 -12.45 7.53 -3.06
CA MET A 1 -12.09 6.46 -4.03
C MET A 1 -12.93 5.20 -3.79
N LYS A 2 -13.17 4.38 -4.81
CA LYS A 2 -13.89 3.10 -4.67
C LYS A 2 -12.91 1.98 -4.29
N GLU A 3 -13.22 1.21 -3.26
CA GLU A 3 -12.43 0.01 -2.93
C GLU A 3 -12.65 -1.07 -4.00
N VAL A 4 -11.55 -1.62 -4.53
CA VAL A 4 -11.58 -2.68 -5.54
C VAL A 4 -11.22 -4.05 -4.96
N HIS A 5 -10.39 -4.09 -3.92
CA HIS A 5 -9.97 -5.34 -3.30
C HIS A 5 -9.45 -5.15 -1.87
N ALA A 6 -9.91 -5.99 -0.96
CA ALA A 6 -9.34 -6.16 0.38
C ALA A 6 -8.55 -7.46 0.49
N GLY A 7 -7.23 -7.34 0.61
CA GLY A 7 -6.37 -8.44 1.02
C GLY A 7 -6.22 -8.52 2.55
N LYS A 8 -5.48 -9.53 3.01
CA LYS A 8 -5.16 -9.73 4.45
C LYS A 8 -4.54 -8.47 5.07
N VAL A 9 -3.58 -7.86 4.36
CA VAL A 9 -2.77 -6.73 4.86
C VAL A 9 -3.02 -5.44 4.08
N ARG A 10 -3.37 -5.51 2.80
CA ARG A 10 -3.46 -4.33 1.92
C ARG A 10 -4.87 -4.16 1.37
N HIS A 11 -5.31 -2.92 1.32
CA HIS A 11 -6.52 -2.49 0.62
C HIS A 11 -6.13 -1.77 -0.67
N LEU A 12 -6.86 -2.04 -1.74
CA LEU A 12 -6.68 -1.43 -3.05
C LEU A 12 -7.91 -0.58 -3.37
N PHE A 13 -7.67 0.66 -3.77
CA PHE A 13 -8.70 1.59 -4.19
C PHE A 13 -8.42 2.05 -5.62
N ASP A 14 -9.48 2.21 -6.41
CA ASP A 14 -9.40 2.79 -7.75
C ASP A 14 -9.09 4.30 -7.63
N ALA A 15 -7.94 4.69 -8.18
CA ALA A 15 -7.46 6.07 -8.18
C ALA A 15 -7.69 6.77 -9.54
N GLY A 16 -8.41 6.15 -10.48
CA GLY A 16 -8.62 6.64 -11.84
C GLY A 16 -7.43 6.35 -12.77
N ASP A 17 -7.65 6.51 -14.07
CA ASP A 17 -6.62 6.36 -15.12
C ASP A 17 -5.86 5.02 -15.08
N GLY A 18 -6.52 3.95 -14.66
CA GLY A 18 -5.91 2.63 -14.50
C GLY A 18 -4.90 2.54 -13.35
N ARG A 19 -4.90 3.50 -12.43
CA ARG A 19 -4.01 3.57 -11.27
C ARG A 19 -4.72 3.06 -10.01
N LEU A 20 -3.92 2.57 -9.07
CA LEU A 20 -4.41 2.07 -7.78
C LEU A 20 -3.75 2.83 -6.64
N ALA A 21 -4.57 3.23 -5.66
CA ALA A 21 -4.08 3.60 -4.35
C ALA A 21 -4.01 2.34 -3.48
N MET A 22 -2.83 2.05 -2.95
CA MET A 22 -2.56 0.85 -2.15
C MET A 22 -2.28 1.24 -0.70
N VAL A 23 -3.17 0.85 0.21
CA VAL A 23 -3.07 1.16 1.63
C VAL A 23 -2.64 -0.09 2.40
N ALA A 24 -1.43 -0.07 2.96
CA ALA A 24 -0.97 -1.10 3.89
C ALA A 24 -1.57 -0.84 5.28
N THR A 25 -2.34 -1.81 5.79
CA THR A 25 -2.96 -1.74 7.12
C THR A 25 -2.03 -2.29 8.20
N ASP A 26 -2.40 -2.05 9.45
CA ASP A 26 -1.73 -2.62 10.61
C ASP A 26 -2.11 -4.08 10.89
N ARG A 27 -3.04 -4.67 10.11
CA ARG A 27 -3.49 -6.06 10.26
C ARG A 27 -2.37 -7.04 9.98
N LEU A 28 -2.14 -7.99 10.88
CA LEU A 28 -1.18 -9.08 10.76
C LEU A 28 -1.92 -10.39 10.45
N SER A 29 -1.29 -11.28 9.68
CA SER A 29 -1.77 -12.63 9.49
C SER A 29 -0.64 -13.64 9.64
N ALA A 30 -0.93 -14.79 10.23
CA ALA A 30 -0.05 -15.96 10.27
C ALA A 30 -0.91 -17.23 10.21
N PHE A 31 -0.37 -18.31 9.64
CA PHE A 31 -1.11 -19.57 9.44
C PHE A 31 -2.47 -19.35 8.75
N ASP A 32 -2.49 -18.50 7.73
CA ASP A 32 -3.67 -18.08 6.97
C ASP A 32 -4.80 -17.36 7.73
N VAL A 33 -4.63 -17.07 9.01
CA VAL A 33 -5.60 -16.35 9.83
C VAL A 33 -5.16 -14.90 10.04
N VAL A 34 -6.10 -13.96 9.91
CA VAL A 34 -5.89 -12.55 10.29
C VAL A 34 -6.09 -12.42 11.80
N MET A 35 -5.11 -11.85 12.48
CA MET A 35 -5.12 -11.69 13.94
C MET A 35 -6.14 -10.64 14.37
N ALA A 36 -6.70 -10.80 15.58
CA ALA A 36 -7.67 -9.86 16.14
C ALA A 36 -7.01 -8.51 16.47
N GLU A 37 -5.83 -8.54 17.08
CA GLU A 37 -5.07 -7.35 17.43
C GLU A 37 -4.14 -6.90 16.28
N PRO A 38 -4.20 -5.62 15.86
CA PRO A 38 -3.26 -5.07 14.90
C PRO A 38 -1.89 -4.81 15.54
N VAL A 39 -0.86 -4.64 14.71
CA VAL A 39 0.45 -4.12 15.15
C VAL A 39 0.51 -2.63 14.79
N PRO A 40 0.43 -1.70 15.77
CA PRO A 40 0.36 -0.27 15.49
C PRO A 40 1.51 0.23 14.62
N ASN A 41 1.20 1.07 13.64
CA ASN A 41 2.12 1.68 12.68
C ASN A 41 2.84 0.71 11.73
N LYS A 42 2.50 -0.59 11.75
CA LYS A 42 3.11 -1.57 10.85
C LYS A 42 2.90 -1.19 9.39
N GLY A 43 1.69 -0.78 9.01
CA GLY A 43 1.37 -0.34 7.65
C GLY A 43 2.32 0.76 7.17
N ARG A 44 2.57 1.76 8.01
CA ARG A 44 3.51 2.85 7.74
C ARG A 44 4.94 2.35 7.49
N VAL A 45 5.44 1.47 8.36
CA VAL A 45 6.79 0.88 8.23
C VAL A 45 6.89 0.03 6.96
N LEU A 46 5.88 -0.79 6.67
CA LEU A 46 5.86 -1.61 5.46
C LEU A 46 5.85 -0.77 4.18
N THR A 47 5.06 0.31 4.15
CA THR A 47 5.05 1.24 3.02
C THR A 47 6.42 1.89 2.83
N ALA A 48 7.04 2.40 3.91
CA ALA A 48 8.37 3.02 3.84
C ALA A 48 9.45 2.03 3.38
N MET A 49 9.41 0.79 3.87
CA MET A 49 10.35 -0.25 3.46
C MET A 49 10.17 -0.64 1.98
N SER A 50 8.93 -0.77 1.50
CA SER A 50 8.68 -0.98 0.07
C SER A 50 9.19 0.18 -0.77
N ALA A 51 8.92 1.43 -0.37
CA ALA A 51 9.40 2.62 -1.08
C ALA A 51 10.93 2.68 -1.17
N PHE A 52 11.62 2.34 -0.07
CA PHE A 52 13.07 2.21 -0.06
C PHE A 52 13.53 1.21 -1.14
N TRP A 53 13.04 -0.03 -1.11
CA TRP A 53 13.48 -1.05 -2.06
C TRP A 53 13.10 -0.75 -3.51
N PHE A 54 11.96 -0.11 -3.75
CA PHE A 54 11.58 0.33 -5.11
C PHE A 54 12.56 1.36 -5.66
N ARG A 55 13.10 2.24 -4.81
CA ARG A 55 14.15 3.19 -5.20
C ARG A 55 15.49 2.49 -5.41
N GLU A 56 15.93 1.69 -4.45
CA GLU A 56 17.25 1.03 -4.51
C GLU A 56 17.41 0.06 -5.70
N LEU A 57 16.32 -0.50 -6.21
CA LEU A 57 16.33 -1.47 -7.32
C LEU A 57 15.85 -0.87 -8.66
N SER A 58 15.64 0.45 -8.72
CA SER A 58 15.02 1.12 -9.88
C SER A 58 15.87 1.07 -11.16
N ASP A 59 17.18 0.92 -11.04
CA ASP A 59 18.14 0.75 -12.13
C ASP A 59 18.27 -0.70 -12.60
N ILE A 60 17.81 -1.66 -11.80
CA ILE A 60 17.82 -3.09 -12.12
C ILE A 60 16.54 -3.50 -12.86
N ILE A 61 15.38 -3.05 -12.38
CA ILE A 61 14.08 -3.39 -12.98
C ILE A 61 13.01 -2.31 -12.72
N GLY A 62 12.17 -2.09 -13.72
CA GLY A 62 10.98 -1.24 -13.58
C GLY A 62 10.00 -1.79 -12.53
N ASN A 63 9.33 -0.89 -11.82
CA ASN A 63 8.32 -1.24 -10.83
C ASN A 63 7.06 -0.38 -10.98
N HIS A 64 6.02 -0.68 -10.19
CA HIS A 64 4.70 -0.06 -10.31
C HIS A 64 4.50 1.16 -9.41
N LEU A 65 5.50 1.57 -8.63
CA LEU A 65 5.35 2.70 -7.70
C LEU A 65 5.32 4.01 -8.47
N ILE A 66 4.25 4.79 -8.29
CA ILE A 66 4.13 6.15 -8.84
C ILE A 66 4.57 7.19 -7.82
N SER A 67 4.03 7.12 -6.60
CA SER A 67 4.35 8.03 -5.51
C SER A 67 3.96 7.42 -4.15
N THR A 68 4.63 7.86 -3.08
CA THR A 68 4.17 7.66 -1.70
C THR A 68 3.75 8.97 -1.02
N ASP A 69 3.73 10.07 -1.77
CA ASP A 69 3.24 11.35 -1.32
C ASP A 69 1.70 11.35 -1.27
N LEU A 70 1.14 11.79 -0.15
CA LEU A 70 -0.31 11.90 0.01
C LEU A 70 -0.88 13.04 -0.84
N ASP A 71 -0.08 14.07 -1.13
CA ASP A 71 -0.51 15.19 -1.98
C ASP A 71 -0.63 14.77 -3.44
N ALA A 72 0.01 13.66 -3.83
CA ALA A 72 -0.11 13.06 -5.15
C ALA A 72 -1.34 12.15 -5.32
N LEU A 73 -2.08 11.87 -4.25
CA LEU A 73 -3.33 11.12 -4.34
C LEU A 73 -4.43 11.99 -4.99
N PRO A 74 -5.38 11.38 -5.72
CA PRO A 74 -6.49 12.13 -6.29
C PRO A 74 -7.29 12.81 -5.18
N ALA A 75 -7.85 14.00 -5.43
CA ALA A 75 -8.62 14.76 -4.43
C ALA A 75 -9.77 13.95 -3.78
N SER A 76 -10.29 12.92 -4.45
CA SER A 76 -11.28 11.99 -3.89
C SER A 76 -10.73 11.05 -2.80
N ALA A 77 -9.45 11.17 -2.44
CA ALA A 77 -8.69 10.38 -1.50
C ALA A 77 -8.05 11.21 -0.37
N GLN A 78 -8.06 12.55 -0.49
CA GLN A 78 -7.60 13.48 0.54
C GLN A 78 -8.72 13.77 1.55
#